data_AF-A0AAW6T562-F1
#
_entry.id   AF-A0AAW6T562-F1
#
_cell.length_a   1.000
_cell.length_b   1.000
_cell.length_c   1.000
_cell.angle_alpha   90.00
_cell.angle_beta   90.00
_cell.angle_gamma   90.00
#
_symmetry.space_group_name_H-M   'P 1'
#
loop_
_entity.id
_entity.type
_entity.pdbx_description
1 polymer ?
#
loop_
_entity_poly.entity_id
_entity_poly.type
_entity_poly.pdbx_seq_one_letter_code
_entity_poly.pdbx_strand_id
1 'polypeptide(L)' 'MARISKAYFCLIAGILSGIIVVSMLRNGEINWVVTGTTFRLSVLAFFAILLIRLEIQRKRH' A
#
# COMPACT_ATOMS: atom_id res chain seq x y z
N MET A 1 -13.70 7.49 10.73
CA MET A 1 -13.01 6.87 9.55
C MET A 1 -11.80 7.69 9.04
N ALA A 2 -11.79 9.03 9.12
CA ALA A 2 -10.69 9.86 8.60
C ALA A 2 -9.27 9.54 9.15
N ARG A 3 -9.13 9.26 10.46
CA ARG A 3 -7.81 8.94 11.07
C ARG A 3 -7.21 7.62 10.54
N ILE A 4 -8.05 6.60 10.32
CA ILE A 4 -7.61 5.31 9.77
C ILE A 4 -7.16 5.49 8.31
N SER A 5 -7.87 6.32 7.53
CA SER A 5 -7.48 6.62 6.14
C SER A 5 -6.13 7.33 6.05
N LYS A 6 -5.86 8.31 6.93
CA LYS A 6 -4.56 9.00 6.99
C LYS A 6 -3.42 8.04 7.33
N ALA A 7 -3.63 7.16 8.33
CA ALA A 7 -2.63 6.18 8.72
C ALA A 7 -2.30 5.22 7.57
N TYR A 8 -3.31 4.76 6.84
CA TYR A 8 -3.12 3.91 5.66
C TYR A 8 -2.40 4.62 4.51
N PHE A 9 -2.77 5.88 4.25
CA PHE A 9 -2.11 6.67 3.21
C PHE A 9 -0.62 6.90 3.54
N CYS A 10 -0.30 7.21 4.81
CA CYS A 10 1.08 7.30 5.27
C CYS A 10 1.83 5.96 5.17
N LEU A 11 1.18 4.85 5.50
CA LEU A 11 1.77 3.52 5.34
C LEU A 11 2.12 3.22 3.88
N ILE A 12 1.19 3.48 2.95
CA ILE A 12 1.40 3.30 1.52
C ILE A 12 2.52 4.22 1.02
N ALA A 13 2.50 5.50 1.39
CA ALA A 13 3.54 6.47 1.02
C ALA A 13 4.93 6.07 1.54
N GLY A 14 5.01 5.59 2.79
CA GLY A 14 6.25 5.08 3.38
C GLY A 14 6.79 3.86 2.65
N ILE A 15 5.91 2.91 2.30
CA ILE A 15 6.28 1.72 1.52
C ILE A 15 6.81 2.13 0.13
N LEU A 16 6.10 3.01 -0.59
CA LEU A 16 6.57 3.52 -1.89
C LEU A 16 7.93 4.20 -1.78
N SER A 17 8.08 5.11 -0.80
CA SER A 17 9.35 5.80 -0.56
C SER A 17 10.48 4.83 -0.31
N GLY A 18 10.26 3.80 0.52
CA GLY A 18 11.26 2.77 0.80
C GLY A 18 11.68 2.00 -0.45
N ILE A 19 10.72 1.61 -1.28
CA ILE A 19 11.00 0.89 -2.54
C ILE A 19 11.78 1.75 -3.51
N ILE A 20 11.44 3.04 -3.64
CA ILE A 20 12.14 3.98 -4.50
C ILE A 20 13.59 4.16 -4.03
N VAL A 21 13.80 4.38 -2.72
CA VAL A 21 15.14 4.54 -2.14
C VAL A 21 15.98 3.27 -2.32
N VAL A 22 15.43 2.10 -2.01
CA VAL A 22 16.14 0.81 -2.19
C VAL A 22 16.44 0.54 -3.67
N SER A 23 15.52 0.88 -4.57
CA SER A 23 15.74 0.75 -6.01
C SER A 23 16.88 1.66 -6.50
N MET A 24 16.90 2.92 -6.07
CA MET A 24 17.98 3.84 -6.41
C MET A 24 19.33 3.38 -5.85
N LEU A 25 19.38 2.91 -4.60
CA LEU A 25 20.61 2.42 -3.98
C LEU A 25 21.15 1.16 -4.66
N ARG A 26 20.27 0.24 -5.07
CA ARG A 26 20.69 -1.07 -5.61
C ARG A 26 21.01 -1.03 -7.10
N ASN A 27 20.24 -0.27 -7.88
CA ASN A 27 20.36 -0.25 -9.34
C ASN A 27 20.93 1.06 -9.89
N GLY A 28 21.06 2.12 -9.08
CA GLY A 28 21.41 3.48 -9.57
C GLY A 28 20.27 4.16 -10.34
N GLU A 29 19.20 3.42 -10.65
CA GLU A 29 18.04 3.86 -11.41
C GLU A 29 16.74 3.42 -10.72
N ILE A 30 15.67 4.19 -10.91
CA ILE A 30 14.34 3.80 -10.46
C ILE A 30 13.84 2.68 -11.39
N ASN A 31 13.69 1.47 -10.85
CA ASN A 31 13.05 0.39 -11.58
C ASN A 31 11.53 0.58 -11.54
N TRP A 32 11.04 1.38 -12.49
CA TRP A 32 9.62 1.72 -12.64
C TRP A 32 8.69 0.50 -12.72
N VAL A 33 9.19 -0.65 -13.20
CA VAL A 33 8.42 -1.91 -13.26
C VAL A 33 8.21 -2.45 -11.84
N VAL A 34 9.26 -2.51 -11.02
CA VAL A 34 9.17 -3.01 -9.62
C VAL A 34 8.38 -2.02 -8.75
N THR A 35 8.60 -0.72 -8.91
CA THR A 35 7.82 0.30 -8.20
C THR A 35 6.34 0.23 -8.60
N GLY A 36 6.04 0.09 -9.89
CA GLY A 36 4.67 0.00 -10.40
C GLY A 36 3.93 -1.27 -9.97
N THR A 37 4.60 -2.42 -10.01
CA THR A 37 4.05 -3.70 -9.53
C THR A 37 3.80 -3.68 -8.04
N THR A 38 4.74 -3.15 -7.25
CA THR A 38 4.57 -3.06 -5.81
C THR A 38 3.46 -2.08 -5.42
N PHE A 39 3.34 -0.96 -6.14
CA PHE A 39 2.20 -0.04 -5.97
C PHE A 39 0.86 -0.73 -6.23
N ARG A 40 0.73 -1.44 -7.35
CA ARG A 40 -0.49 -2.20 -7.69
C ARG A 40 -0.83 -3.22 -6.60
N LEU A 41 0.17 -3.96 -6.10
CA LEU A 41 -0.02 -4.92 -5.02
C LEU A 41 -0.47 -4.26 -3.71
N SER A 42 0.13 -3.12 -3.33
CA SER A 42 -0.26 -2.37 -2.13
C SER A 42 -1.71 -1.85 -2.22
N VAL A 43 -2.12 -1.35 -3.39
CA VAL A 43 -3.51 -0.91 -3.62
C VAL A 43 -4.47 -2.10 -3.53
N LEU A 44 -4.13 -3.23 -4.15
CA LEU A 44 -4.97 -4.43 -4.13
C LEU A 44 -5.11 -5.00 -2.71
N ALA A 45 -4.01 -5.04 -1.95
CA ALA A 45 -4.02 -5.42 -0.54
C ALA A 45 -4.88 -4.49 0.32
N PHE A 46 -4.82 -3.17 0.07
CA PHE A 46 -5.67 -2.19 0.77
C PHE A 46 -7.16 -2.49 0.58
N PHE A 47 -7.60 -2.67 -0.67
CA PHE A 47 -9.00 -3.00 -0.97
C PHE A 47 -9.41 -4.35 -0.36
N ALA A 48 -8.55 -5.37 -0.44
CA ALA A 48 -8.82 -6.66 0.18
C ALA A 48 -9.06 -6.54 1.69
N ILE A 49 -8.20 -5.80 2.41
CA ILE A 49 -8.37 -5.58 3.86
C ILE A 49 -9.65 -4.79 4.16
N LEU A 50 -10.00 -3.82 3.31
CA LEU A 50 -11.19 -3.00 3.47
C LEU A 50 -12.47 -3.84 3.30
N LEU A 51 -12.51 -4.71 2.28
CA LEU A 51 -13.60 -5.67 2.06
C LEU A 51 -13.72 -6.67 3.20
N ILE A 52 -12.60 -7.26 3.65
CA ILE A 52 -12.60 -8.20 4.80
C ILE A 52 -13.16 -7.51 6.05
N ARG A 53 -12.75 -6.27 6.34
CA ARG A 53 -13.31 -5.51 7.47
C ARG A 53 -14.80 -5.25 7.31
N LEU A 54 -15.25 -4.93 6.11
CA LEU A 54 -16.66 -4.68 5.83
C LEU A 54 -17.50 -5.94 6.01
N GLU A 55 -17.02 -7.09 5.55
CA GLU A 55 -17.63 -8.40 5.75
C GLU A 55 -17.74 -8.76 7.24
N ILE A 56 -16.66 -8.56 8.01
CA ILE A 56 -16.64 -8.81 9.46
C ILE A 56 -17.64 -7.92 10.21
N GLN A 57 -17.74 -6.64 9.83
CA GLN A 57 -18.71 -5.70 10.42
C GLN A 57 -20.15 -6.11 10.08
N ARG A 58 -20.40 -6.53 8.83
CA ARG A 58 -21.73 -6.98 8.38
C ARG A 58 -22.20 -8.25 9.08
N LYS A 59 -21.30 -9.19 9.39
CA LYS A 59 -21.64 -10.41 10.14
C LYS A 59 -21.95 -10.18 11.62
N ARG A 60 -21.61 -9.00 12.17
CA ARG A 60 -21.75 -8.68 13.60
C ARG A 60 -23.05 -7.94 13.92
N HIS A 61 -23.85 -7.61 12.91
CA HIS A 61 -25.10 -6.85 12.98
C HIS A 61 -26.24 -7.67 12.38
#